data_AF-A0A847HP86-F1
#
_entry.id   AF-A0A847HP86-F1
#
_cell.length_a   1.000
_cell.length_b   1.000
_cell.length_c   1.000
_cell.angle_alpha   90.00
_cell.angle_beta   90.00
_cell.angle_gamma   90.00
#
_symmetry.space_group_name_H-M   'P 1'
#
loop_
_entity.id
_entity.type
_entity.pdbx_description
1 polymer ?
#
loop_
_entity_poly.entity_id
_entity_poly.type
_entity_poly.pdbx_seq_one_letter_code
_entity_poly.pdbx_strand_id
1 'polypeptide(L)'
;MHEFPKEMTLEERKAVFDSLPAGTPIYMAGHAMLYLGRYNDDYYIIHDFAGFRVPDAEGNLVRSTARCVFVTPLLVTYLSDGRKYMEGIYSAREFVLPDAGGKKR
;
A
#
# COMPACT_ATOMS: atom_id res chain seq x y z
N MET A 1 -5.70 4.11 -13.98
CA MET A 1 -5.88 4.43 -12.55
C MET A 1 -6.77 3.36 -11.98
N HIS A 2 -6.33 2.71 -10.92
CA HIS A 2 -7.08 1.67 -10.24
C HIS A 2 -7.75 2.30 -9.03
N GLU A 3 -9.07 2.16 -8.93
CA GLU A 3 -9.85 2.64 -7.79
C GLU A 3 -10.31 1.45 -6.96
N PHE A 4 -10.25 1.60 -5.63
CA PHE A 4 -10.59 0.56 -4.68
C PHE A 4 -11.80 1.01 -3.85
N PRO A 5 -13.04 0.82 -4.36
CA PRO A 5 -14.24 1.19 -3.62
C PRO A 5 -14.29 0.45 -2.27
N LYS A 6 -15.02 1.02 -1.31
CA LYS A 6 -15.06 0.52 0.07
C LYS A 6 -15.60 -0.91 0.15
N GLU A 7 -16.44 -1.29 -0.80
CA GLU A 7 -17.11 -2.58 -0.92
C GLU A 7 -16.20 -3.65 -1.54
N MET A 8 -15.08 -3.25 -2.16
CA MET A 8 -14.14 -4.17 -2.79
C MET A 8 -13.47 -5.06 -1.73
N THR A 9 -13.60 -6.36 -1.93
CA THR A 9 -13.07 -7.38 -1.02
C THR A 9 -11.56 -7.38 -0.99
N LEU A 10 -10.98 -7.97 0.07
CA LEU A 10 -9.54 -8.11 0.19
C LEU A 10 -8.94 -8.93 -0.97
N GLU A 11 -9.62 -9.99 -1.42
CA GLU A 11 -9.13 -10.83 -2.53
C GLU A 11 -9.15 -10.10 -3.87
N GLU A 12 -10.17 -9.29 -4.14
CA GLU A 12 -10.20 -8.46 -5.35
C GLU A 12 -9.08 -7.41 -5.33
N ARG A 13 -8.81 -6.81 -4.16
CA ARG A 13 -7.68 -5.88 -3.99
C ARG A 13 -6.34 -6.58 -4.26
N LYS A 14 -6.13 -7.78 -3.71
CA LYS A 14 -4.93 -8.59 -3.96
C LYS A 14 -4.72 -8.86 -5.44
N ALA A 15 -5.77 -9.24 -6.17
CA ALA A 15 -5.70 -9.51 -7.61
C ALA A 15 -5.22 -8.29 -8.40
N VAL A 16 -5.64 -7.08 -8.03
CA VAL A 16 -5.11 -5.85 -8.64
C VAL A 16 -3.63 -5.67 -8.28
N PHE A 17 -3.26 -5.79 -7.00
CA PHE A 17 -1.88 -5.63 -6.55
C PHE A 17 -0.89 -6.65 -7.15
N ASP A 18 -1.35 -7.86 -7.46
CA ASP A 18 -0.56 -8.89 -8.15
C ASP A 18 -0.19 -8.47 -9.58
N SER A 19 -0.94 -7.54 -10.18
CA SER A 19 -0.67 -6.98 -11.52
C SER A 19 0.03 -5.61 -11.50
N LEU A 20 0.10 -4.95 -10.34
CA LEU A 20 0.73 -3.63 -10.24
C LEU A 20 2.25 -3.72 -10.38
N PRO A 21 2.89 -2.82 -11.17
CA PRO A 21 4.33 -2.74 -11.20
C PRO A 21 4.87 -2.13 -9.90
N ALA A 22 6.05 -2.59 -9.48
CA ALA A 22 6.81 -1.92 -8.42
C ALA A 22 7.11 -0.47 -8.82
N GLY A 23 7.09 0.43 -7.85
CA GLY A 23 7.18 1.87 -8.07
C GLY A 23 5.84 2.54 -8.36
N THR A 24 4.70 1.83 -8.26
CA THR A 24 3.38 2.44 -8.39
C THR A 24 3.01 3.25 -7.14
N PRO A 25 2.72 4.56 -7.25
CA PRO A 25 2.10 5.31 -6.17
C PRO A 25 0.71 4.78 -5.82
N ILE A 26 0.48 4.61 -4.52
CA ILE A 26 -0.79 4.17 -3.94
C ILE A 26 -1.22 5.18 -2.87
N TYR A 27 -2.54 5.31 -2.67
CA TYR A 27 -3.09 6.38 -1.87
C TYR A 27 -4.11 5.87 -0.85
N MET A 28 -3.98 6.39 0.35
CA MET A 28 -4.89 6.25 1.48
C MET A 28 -5.31 7.66 1.93
N ALA A 29 -6.46 7.79 2.60
CA ALA A 29 -6.90 9.10 3.08
C ALA A 29 -5.81 9.78 3.94
N GLY A 30 -5.30 10.93 3.47
CA GLY A 30 -4.24 11.69 4.15
C GLY A 30 -2.83 11.10 4.04
N HIS A 31 -2.60 10.06 3.21
CA HIS A 31 -1.30 9.40 3.14
C HIS A 31 -0.97 8.86 1.74
N ALA A 32 0.24 9.12 1.27
CA ALA A 32 0.75 8.66 -0.02
C ALA A 32 1.95 7.73 0.19
N MET A 33 2.00 6.63 -0.56
CA MET A 33 3.01 5.58 -0.39
C MET A 33 3.45 5.06 -1.76
N LEU A 34 4.61 4.40 -1.81
CA LEU A 34 5.10 3.75 -3.02
C LEU A 34 5.03 2.24 -2.83
N TYR A 35 4.35 1.55 -3.76
CA TYR A 35 4.31 0.09 -3.79
C TYR A 35 5.65 -0.47 -4.29
N LEU A 36 6.15 -1.52 -3.63
CA LEU A 36 7.44 -2.14 -3.91
C LEU A 36 7.33 -3.53 -4.56
N GLY A 37 6.14 -4.13 -4.59
CA GLY A 37 5.94 -5.49 -5.09
C GLY A 37 5.49 -6.48 -4.02
N ARG A 38 5.36 -7.73 -4.45
CA ARG A 38 4.99 -8.88 -3.61
C ARG A 38 6.22 -9.67 -3.20
N TYR A 39 6.28 -10.09 -1.94
CA TYR A 39 7.31 -10.96 -1.39
C TYR A 39 6.73 -11.83 -0.26
N ASN A 40 7.05 -13.13 -0.19
CA ASN A 40 6.55 -14.05 0.85
C ASN A 40 5.06 -13.87 1.19
N ASP A 41 4.19 -13.89 0.18
CA ASP A 41 2.73 -13.78 0.29
C ASP A 41 2.17 -12.45 0.87
N ASP A 42 2.99 -11.40 0.94
CA ASP A 42 2.55 -10.05 1.32
C ASP A 42 3.01 -8.99 0.29
N TYR A 43 2.43 -7.79 0.41
CA TYR A 43 2.62 -6.66 -0.48
C TYR A 43 3.31 -5.55 0.27
N TYR A 44 4.44 -5.07 -0.25
CA TYR A 44 5.31 -4.16 0.48
C TYR A 44 5.20 -2.74 -0.04
N ILE A 45 5.30 -1.79 0.89
CA ILE A 45 5.29 -0.36 0.61
C ILE A 45 6.45 0.33 1.31
N ILE A 46 6.94 1.42 0.75
CA ILE A 46 7.82 2.38 1.45
C ILE A 46 7.06 3.67 1.70
N HIS A 47 7.17 4.18 2.92
CA HIS A 47 6.47 5.39 3.36
C HIS A 47 7.15 6.05 4.55
N ASP A 48 6.95 7.36 4.69
CA ASP A 48 7.22 8.10 5.92
C ASP A 48 5.92 8.19 6.73
N PHE A 49 5.90 7.65 7.95
CA PHE A 49 4.66 7.60 8.72
C PHE A 49 4.86 7.68 10.24
N ALA A 50 3.89 8.27 10.93
CA ALA A 50 3.94 8.47 12.37
C ALA A 50 3.84 7.16 13.17
N GLY A 51 3.14 6.15 12.65
CA GLY A 51 3.06 4.83 13.28
C GLY A 51 1.84 4.01 12.87
N PHE A 52 1.95 2.69 12.93
CA PHE A 52 0.95 1.71 12.49
C PHE A 52 0.66 0.70 13.61
N ARG A 53 -0.31 -0.20 13.41
CA ARG A 53 -0.56 -1.29 14.36
C ARG A 53 -0.08 -2.63 13.83
N VAL A 54 0.51 -3.43 14.72
CA VAL A 54 0.90 -4.83 14.48
C VAL A 54 0.37 -5.71 15.61
N PRO A 55 0.03 -6.97 15.33
CA PRO A 55 -0.31 -7.93 16.39
C PRO A 55 0.92 -8.24 17.25
N ASP A 56 0.75 -8.28 18.57
CA ASP A 56 1.72 -8.88 19.50
C ASP A 56 1.63 -10.42 19.50
N ALA A 57 2.41 -11.07 20.38
CA ALA A 57 2.44 -12.52 20.50
C ALA A 57 1.08 -13.11 20.92
N GLU A 58 0.28 -12.31 21.63
CA GLU A 58 -1.06 -12.65 22.10
C GLU A 58 -2.15 -12.25 21.09
N GLY A 59 -1.78 -11.63 19.96
CA GLY A 59 -2.68 -11.21 18.88
C GLY A 59 -3.34 -9.84 19.08
N ASN A 60 -2.98 -9.07 20.12
CA ASN A 60 -3.51 -7.73 20.33
C ASN A 60 -2.81 -6.72 19.42
N LEU A 61 -3.57 -5.77 18.87
CA LEU A 61 -3.03 -4.74 17.97
C LEU A 61 -2.32 -3.62 18.74
N VAL A 62 -1.00 -3.68 18.79
CA VAL A 62 -0.14 -2.69 19.48
C VAL A 62 0.33 -1.62 18.49
N ARG A 63 0.40 -0.37 18.96
CA ARG A 63 0.88 0.75 18.14
C ARG A 63 2.42 0.75 18.10
N SER A 64 2.98 0.72 16.90
CA SER A 64 4.39 0.98 16.63
C SER A 64 4.58 2.43 16.17
N THR A 65 5.44 3.19 16.84
CA THR A 65 5.82 4.54 16.40
C THR A 65 7.05 4.47 15.51
N ALA A 66 6.94 4.99 14.29
CA ALA A 66 8.02 4.86 13.32
C ALA A 66 8.73 6.20 13.04
N ARG A 67 8.00 7.31 12.82
CA ARG A 67 8.56 8.68 12.63
C ARG A 67 9.84 8.71 11.78
N CYS A 68 9.91 7.86 10.77
CA CYS A 68 11.03 7.66 9.88
C CYS A 68 10.50 7.05 8.58
N VAL A 69 11.38 6.83 7.62
CA VAL A 69 11.08 6.07 6.40
C VAL A 69 11.36 4.60 6.66
N PHE A 70 10.39 3.74 6.37
CA PHE A 70 10.52 2.30 6.55
C PHE A 70 9.64 1.55 5.55
N VAL A 71 9.91 0.26 5.44
CA VAL A 71 9.18 -0.67 4.57
C VAL A 71 8.19 -1.45 5.43
N THR A 72 6.92 -1.50 5.01
CA THR A 72 5.90 -2.31 5.68
C THR A 72 5.16 -3.24 4.74
N PRO A 73 4.75 -4.42 5.23
CA PRO A 73 3.78 -5.26 4.57
C PRO A 73 2.35 -4.73 4.76
N LEU A 74 1.47 -4.91 3.77
CA LEU A 74 0.10 -4.40 3.79
C LEU A 74 -0.92 -5.34 4.44
N LEU A 75 -0.67 -6.65 4.48
CA LEU A 75 -1.63 -7.63 5.01
C LEU A 75 -1.48 -7.89 6.50
N VAL A 76 -0.29 -7.70 7.07
CA VAL A 76 -0.04 -7.89 8.51
C VAL A 76 0.07 -6.58 9.31
N THR A 77 -0.06 -5.44 8.63
CA THR A 77 -0.22 -4.14 9.29
C THR A 77 -1.69 -3.71 9.30
N TYR A 78 -2.06 -3.02 10.37
CA TYR A 78 -3.45 -2.68 10.66
C TYR A 78 -3.62 -1.18 10.88
N LEU A 79 -4.77 -0.68 10.43
CA LEU A 79 -5.27 0.66 10.72
C LEU A 79 -5.76 0.75 12.16
N SER A 80 -6.02 1.98 12.62
CA SER A 80 -6.53 2.22 13.98
C SER A 80 -7.92 1.62 14.23
N ASP A 81 -8.70 1.40 13.18
CA ASP A 81 -10.05 0.81 13.21
C ASP A 81 -10.04 -0.73 13.12
N GLY A 82 -8.86 -1.36 13.08
CA GLY A 82 -8.71 -2.81 13.04
C GLY A 82 -8.77 -3.43 11.63
N ARG A 83 -8.99 -2.63 10.58
CA ARG A 83 -8.86 -3.11 9.19
C ARG A 83 -7.40 -3.29 8.81
N LYS A 84 -7.11 -4.18 7.87
CA LYS A 84 -5.78 -4.29 7.26
C LYS A 84 -5.45 -3.01 6.49
N TYR A 85 -4.17 -2.68 6.42
CA TYR A 85 -3.70 -1.50 5.71
C TYR A 85 -4.15 -1.47 4.25
N MET A 86 -4.14 -2.63 3.57
CA MET A 86 -4.61 -2.77 2.18
C MET A 86 -6.07 -2.32 1.99
N GLU A 87 -6.92 -2.46 3.01
CA GLU A 87 -8.34 -2.05 2.96
C GLU A 87 -8.53 -0.53 3.08
N GLY A 88 -7.50 0.20 3.53
CA GLY A 88 -7.51 1.66 3.58
C GLY A 88 -7.08 2.34 2.28
N ILE A 89 -6.51 1.58 1.34
CA ILE A 89 -6.06 2.11 0.05
C ILE A 89 -7.29 2.37 -0.82
N TYR A 90 -7.39 3.57 -1.39
CA TYR A 90 -8.51 3.96 -2.27
C TYR A 90 -8.10 4.06 -3.74
N SER A 91 -6.80 4.24 -4.05
CA SER A 91 -6.34 4.22 -5.44
C SER A 91 -4.88 3.82 -5.62
N ALA A 92 -4.57 3.33 -6.82
CA ALA A 92 -3.22 3.14 -7.34
C ALA A 92 -3.11 3.79 -8.72
N ARG A 93 -1.99 4.46 -9.00
CA ARG A 93 -1.80 5.17 -10.28
C ARG A 93 -0.44 4.89 -10.87
N GLU A 94 -0.42 4.19 -11.99
CA GLU A 94 0.77 4.01 -12.79
C GLU A 94 1.12 5.30 -13.55
N PHE A 95 2.41 5.64 -13.56
CA PHE A 95 2.96 6.73 -14.35
C PHE A 95 3.94 6.14 -15.35
N VAL A 96 3.52 6.09 -16.62
CA VAL A 96 4.34 5.59 -17.72
C VAL A 96 4.90 6.79 -18.46
N LEU A 97 6.22 6.88 -18.56
CA LEU A 97 6.85 7.86 -19.44
C LEU A 97 6.59 7.42 -20.88
N PRO A 98 6.21 8.34 -21.80
CA PRO A 98 6.16 8.00 -23.20
C PRO A 98 7.55 7.54 -23.65
N ASP A 99 7.60 6.56 -24.54
CA ASP A 99 8.85 6.11 -25.15
C ASP A 99 9.66 7.31 -25.65
N ALA A 100 10.98 7.23 -25.52
CA ALA A 100 11.91 8.32 -25.85
C ALA A 100 11.89 8.80 -27.33
N GLY A 101 10.94 8.32 -28.14
CA GLY A 101 10.67 8.74 -29.52
C GLY A 101 9.68 9.91 -29.67
N GLY A 102 9.09 10.42 -28.58
CA GLY A 102 8.22 11.60 -28.63
C GLY A 102 9.01 12.88 -28.93
N LYS A 103 8.85 13.45 -30.14
CA LYS A 103 9.44 14.74 -30.55
C LYS A 103 9.30 15.79 -29.43
N LYS A 104 10.44 16.33 -29.00
CA LYS A 104 10.51 17.55 -28.19
C LYS A 104 9.69 18.64 -28.89
N ARG A 105 8.67 19.16 -28.20
CA ARG A 105 8.05 20.45 -28.51
C ARG A 105 8.86 21.55 -27.84
#